data_AF-A0AAW6SMB1-F1
#
_entry.id   AF-A0AAW6SMB1-F1
#
_cell.length_a   1.000
_cell.length_b   1.000
_cell.length_c   1.000
_cell.angle_alpha   90.00
_cell.angle_beta   90.00
_cell.angle_gamma   90.00
#
_symmetry.space_group_name_H-M   'P 1'
#
loop_
_entity.id
_entity.type
_entity.pdbx_description
1 polymer ?
#
loop_
_entity_poly.entity_id
_entity_poly.type
_entity_poly.pdbx_seq_one_letter_code
_entity_poly.pdbx_strand_id
1 'polypeptide(L)'
;MGQTASAILGSDQFDAERARALPYATLRFSYDGNTGMVVLASLETATRKDMDATDATYQQEHAGLTPLAALPSSATPVESTARQPSSTTELARFETADHAFVRLENGWLSGTAGFDTDLLDMRRDVSLTTLMSALDRGETTPSYVIHSRWQRADGIEGYAQGQARWQCAAPAVQALPLGDQTVAQCEENILWQDGSRSVNRYAVATVNDPPATDANAAPRIWAADVQPWPDSHYWSWEVARGWW
;
A
#
# COMPACT_ATOMS: atom_id res chain seq x y z
N MET A 1 -6.06 32.84 8.51
CA MET A 1 -4.74 32.92 7.87
C MET A 1 -4.11 31.55 8.01
N GLY A 2 -4.24 30.71 6.98
CA GLY A 2 -3.77 29.33 6.99
C GLY A 2 -2.25 29.29 6.87
N GLN A 3 -1.60 28.56 7.76
CA GLN A 3 -0.21 28.18 7.57
C GLN A 3 -0.19 27.01 6.59
N THR A 4 0.01 27.36 5.34
CA THR A 4 0.30 26.51 4.20
C THR A 4 1.56 25.68 4.43
N ALA A 5 1.46 24.37 4.18
CA ALA A 5 2.41 23.34 3.71
C ALA A 5 3.93 23.62 3.50
N SER A 6 4.52 24.64 4.12
CA SER A 6 5.87 25.13 3.81
C SER A 6 6.77 25.31 5.04
N ALA A 7 6.29 25.01 6.25
CA ALA A 7 7.03 25.30 7.48
C ALA A 7 7.76 24.10 8.11
N ILE A 8 7.47 22.85 7.71
CA ILE A 8 8.07 21.67 8.36
C ILE A 8 8.52 20.59 7.35
N LEU A 9 8.31 20.82 6.06
CA LEU A 9 8.97 20.12 4.96
C LEU A 9 10.04 21.04 4.32
N GLY A 10 11.05 21.43 5.09
CA GLY A 10 12.30 21.92 4.50
C GLY A 10 12.96 20.83 3.65
N SER A 11 13.65 21.25 2.59
CA SER A 11 14.40 20.39 1.67
C SER A 11 15.25 19.34 2.40
N ASP A 12 14.99 18.06 2.14
CA ASP A 12 15.72 16.87 2.62
C ASP A 12 16.01 16.81 4.13
N GLN A 13 14.96 16.70 4.94
CA GLN A 13 15.06 16.65 6.41
C GLN A 13 15.13 15.23 7.01
N PHE A 14 15.52 14.23 6.22
CA PHE A 14 15.78 12.92 6.78
C PHE A 14 17.15 12.89 7.48
N ASP A 15 17.16 12.53 8.76
CA ASP A 15 18.39 12.37 9.55
C ASP A 15 18.54 10.90 9.97
N ALA A 16 19.54 10.21 9.40
CA ALA A 16 19.81 8.81 9.66
C ALA A 16 20.25 8.55 11.12
N GLU A 17 21.00 9.46 11.73
CA GLU A 17 21.41 9.33 13.14
C GLU A 17 20.21 9.45 14.06
N ARG A 18 19.33 10.41 13.78
CA ARG A 18 18.06 10.54 14.50
C ARG A 18 17.20 9.30 14.33
N ALA A 19 17.04 8.78 13.11
CA ALA A 19 16.28 7.56 12.85
C ALA A 19 16.85 6.34 13.58
N ARG A 20 18.18 6.21 13.71
CA ARG A 20 18.84 5.16 14.50
C ARG A 20 18.53 5.25 15.99
N ALA A 21 18.47 6.48 16.53
CA ALA A 21 18.23 6.72 17.95
C ALA A 21 16.78 6.45 18.39
N LEU A 22 15.82 6.44 17.46
CA LEU A 22 14.41 6.21 17.76
C LEU A 22 14.12 4.72 18.01
N PRO A 23 13.36 4.37 19.05
CA PRO A 23 13.06 2.96 19.36
C PRO A 23 11.95 2.37 18.47
N TYR A 24 11.19 3.22 17.76
CA TYR A 24 10.05 2.84 16.95
C TYR A 24 10.37 2.88 15.45
N ALA A 25 9.53 2.22 14.65
CA ALA A 25 9.69 2.17 13.20
C ALA A 25 9.57 3.55 12.54
N THR A 26 10.36 3.74 11.50
CA THR A 26 10.50 5.03 10.80
C THR A 26 10.71 4.81 9.31
N LEU A 27 10.24 5.77 8.52
CA LEU A 27 10.44 5.81 7.07
C LEU A 27 11.12 7.13 6.70
N ARG A 28 11.96 7.08 5.67
CA ARG A 28 12.21 8.24 4.82
C ARG A 28 11.05 8.32 3.84
N PHE A 29 10.28 9.40 3.88
CA PHE A 29 9.08 9.57 3.07
C PHE A 29 9.23 10.80 2.17
N SER A 30 8.75 10.70 0.94
CA SER A 30 8.81 11.77 -0.05
C SER A 30 7.46 11.94 -0.75
N TYR A 31 7.02 13.19 -0.86
CA TYR A 31 5.79 13.58 -1.55
C TYR A 31 5.94 15.02 -2.10
N ASP A 32 5.54 15.22 -3.35
CA ASP A 32 5.60 16.52 -4.04
C ASP A 32 6.96 17.25 -3.91
N GLY A 33 8.05 16.50 -4.13
CA GLY A 33 9.42 17.02 -4.05
C GLY A 33 9.93 17.29 -2.63
N ASN A 34 9.10 17.07 -1.60
CA ASN A 34 9.47 17.21 -0.21
C ASN A 34 9.84 15.87 0.39
N THR A 35 10.95 15.81 1.13
CA THR A 35 11.42 14.58 1.78
C THR A 35 11.63 14.81 3.28
N GLY A 36 11.12 13.90 4.09
CA GLY A 36 11.21 13.96 5.55
C GLY A 36 11.16 12.59 6.22
N MET A 37 11.28 12.60 7.54
CA MET A 37 11.12 11.40 8.36
C MET A 37 9.69 11.31 8.90
N VAL A 38 9.06 10.14 8.76
CA VAL A 38 7.76 9.83 9.38
C VAL A 38 7.91 8.67 10.36
N VAL A 39 7.06 8.64 11.37
CA VAL A 39 7.17 7.74 12.51
C VAL A 39 5.92 6.88 12.65
N LEU A 40 6.08 5.61 13.03
CA LEU A 40 4.93 4.73 13.25
C LEU A 40 4.10 5.26 14.43
N ALA A 41 2.85 5.61 14.16
CA ALA A 41 1.89 6.11 15.14
C ALA A 41 0.97 5.00 15.66
N SER A 42 0.53 4.10 14.78
CA SER A 42 -0.24 2.91 15.17
C SER A 42 0.04 1.73 14.24
N LEU A 43 -0.11 0.53 14.79
CA LEU A 43 -0.04 -0.73 14.06
C LEU A 43 -1.24 -1.58 14.45
N GLU A 44 -2.06 -1.89 13.47
CA GLU A 44 -3.28 -2.68 13.63
C GLU A 44 -3.19 -3.97 12.82
N THR A 45 -3.92 -4.99 13.28
CA THR A 45 -4.08 -6.24 12.52
C THR A 45 -5.56 -6.47 12.29
N ALA A 46 -5.95 -6.53 11.03
CA ALA A 46 -7.34 -6.71 10.62
C ALA A 46 -7.52 -8.08 9.98
N THR A 47 -8.68 -8.70 10.16
CA THR A 47 -9.05 -9.85 9.33
C THR A 47 -9.87 -9.37 8.13
N ARG A 48 -9.75 -10.05 6.97
CA ARG A 48 -10.48 -9.67 5.73
C ARG A 48 -11.98 -9.46 5.96
N LYS A 49 -12.58 -10.21 6.89
CA LYS A 49 -14.00 -10.09 7.27
C LYS A 49 -14.35 -8.72 7.87
N ASP A 50 -13.41 -8.08 8.57
CA ASP A 50 -13.60 -6.77 9.18
C ASP A 50 -13.49 -5.64 8.13
N MET A 51 -12.67 -5.85 7.10
CA MET A 51 -12.52 -4.92 5.96
C MET A 51 -13.73 -4.95 5.03
N ASP A 52 -14.24 -6.13 4.67
CA ASP A 52 -15.43 -6.28 3.81
C ASP A 52 -16.71 -5.74 4.46
N ALA A 53 -16.84 -5.82 5.80
CA ALA A 53 -18.00 -5.29 6.53
C ALA A 53 -18.05 -3.75 6.49
N THR A 54 -16.88 -3.10 6.46
CA THR A 54 -16.78 -1.66 6.26
C THR A 54 -17.23 -1.32 4.82
N ASP A 55 -16.80 -2.11 3.82
CA ASP A 55 -17.12 -1.92 2.40
C ASP A 55 -18.62 -2.11 2.07
N ALA A 56 -19.27 -3.11 2.66
CA ALA A 56 -20.70 -3.38 2.45
C ALA A 56 -21.59 -2.23 2.94
N THR A 57 -21.19 -1.57 4.03
CA THR A 57 -21.93 -0.43 4.60
C THR A 57 -21.79 0.81 3.70
N TYR A 58 -20.63 1.01 3.06
CA TYR A 58 -20.39 2.13 2.13
C TYR A 58 -20.99 1.92 0.73
N GLN A 59 -20.99 0.70 0.18
CA GLN A 59 -21.67 0.44 -1.10
C GLN A 59 -23.19 0.60 -0.99
N GLN A 60 -23.77 0.31 0.18
CA GLN A 60 -25.21 0.38 0.39
C GLN A 60 -25.76 1.81 0.46
N GLU A 61 -24.95 2.79 0.89
CA GLU A 61 -25.35 4.21 0.90
C GLU A 61 -25.33 4.86 -0.50
N HIS A 62 -24.65 4.27 -1.48
CA HIS A 62 -24.55 4.82 -2.85
C HIS A 62 -25.29 4.01 -3.93
N ALA A 63 -25.82 2.83 -3.60
CA ALA A 63 -26.69 2.05 -4.48
C ALA A 63 -28.15 2.53 -4.42
N GLY A 64 -28.36 3.83 -4.65
CA GLY A 64 -29.69 4.44 -4.79
C GLY A 64 -30.30 4.20 -6.18
N LEU A 65 -30.34 2.97 -6.69
CA LEU A 65 -31.17 2.59 -7.85
C LEU A 65 -31.57 1.11 -7.75
N THR A 66 -32.86 0.90 -7.49
CA THR A 66 -33.53 -0.41 -7.44
C THR A 66 -33.51 -1.11 -8.79
N PRO A 67 -33.13 -2.40 -8.88
CA PRO A 67 -33.67 -3.28 -9.90
C PRO A 67 -34.76 -4.17 -9.30
N LEU A 68 -35.88 -4.22 -10.01
CA LEU A 68 -36.99 -5.15 -9.75
C LEU A 68 -36.55 -6.61 -9.84
N ALA A 69 -37.05 -7.39 -8.88
CA ALA A 69 -37.42 -8.81 -8.95
C ALA A 69 -36.35 -9.83 -9.40
N ALA A 70 -35.90 -10.65 -8.46
CA ALA A 70 -35.45 -12.02 -8.73
C ALA A 70 -36.14 -12.99 -7.75
N LEU A 71 -36.74 -14.04 -8.31
CA LEU A 71 -37.52 -15.08 -7.63
C LEU A 71 -36.67 -15.90 -6.64
N PRO A 72 -37.28 -16.51 -5.59
CA PRO A 72 -36.54 -17.35 -4.65
C PRO A 72 -36.19 -18.68 -5.31
N SER A 73 -34.90 -18.91 -5.57
CA SER A 73 -34.39 -20.24 -5.92
C SER A 73 -33.79 -20.87 -4.66
N SER A 74 -34.49 -21.88 -4.14
CA SER A 74 -34.07 -22.70 -3.01
C SER A 74 -32.83 -23.51 -3.38
N ALA A 75 -31.65 -23.01 -3.02
CA ALA A 75 -30.42 -23.80 -3.01
C ALA A 75 -29.92 -23.86 -1.56
N THR A 76 -29.94 -25.07 -0.99
CA THR A 76 -29.34 -25.39 0.30
C THR A 76 -27.87 -24.93 0.32
N PRO A 77 -27.40 -24.25 1.39
CA PRO A 77 -26.01 -23.85 1.49
C PRO A 77 -25.17 -25.12 1.66
N VAL A 78 -24.39 -25.46 0.63
CA VAL A 78 -23.28 -26.39 0.80
C VAL A 78 -22.22 -25.62 1.57
N GLU A 79 -22.16 -25.90 2.87
CA GLU A 79 -21.15 -25.42 3.80
C GLU A 79 -19.78 -25.93 3.33
N SER A 80 -19.09 -25.11 2.54
CA SER A 80 -17.73 -25.40 2.11
C SER A 80 -16.81 -25.14 3.29
N THR A 81 -16.55 -26.17 4.09
CA THR A 81 -15.54 -26.17 5.15
C THR A 81 -14.12 -26.20 4.56
N ALA A 82 -13.83 -25.29 3.63
CA ALA A 82 -12.46 -24.93 3.31
C ALA A 82 -12.06 -23.85 4.33
N ARG A 83 -11.32 -24.26 5.35
CA ARG A 83 -10.70 -23.36 6.32
C ARG A 83 -9.65 -22.53 5.58
N GLN A 84 -10.07 -21.47 4.88
CA GLN A 84 -9.16 -20.47 4.32
C GLN A 84 -8.32 -19.95 5.48
N PRO A 85 -6.98 -19.96 5.39
CA PRO A 85 -6.17 -19.29 6.39
C PRO A 85 -6.64 -17.84 6.44
N SER A 86 -7.05 -17.40 7.63
CA SER A 86 -7.33 -16.00 7.91
C SER A 86 -6.06 -15.23 7.57
N SER A 87 -6.00 -14.61 6.38
CA SER A 87 -4.92 -13.70 6.05
C SER A 87 -5.14 -12.47 6.92
N THR A 88 -4.41 -12.39 8.02
CA THR A 88 -4.36 -11.19 8.85
C THR A 88 -3.61 -10.12 8.05
N THR A 89 -4.24 -8.97 7.88
CA THR A 89 -3.68 -7.82 7.20
C THR A 89 -3.09 -6.87 8.24
N GLU A 90 -1.84 -6.49 8.04
CA GLU A 90 -1.15 -5.49 8.86
C GLU A 90 -1.44 -4.08 8.33
N LEU A 91 -1.94 -3.19 9.19
CA LEU A 91 -2.23 -1.80 8.86
C LEU A 91 -1.32 -0.89 9.69
N ALA A 92 -0.27 -0.36 9.07
CA ALA A 92 0.67 0.55 9.69
C ALA A 92 0.31 1.99 9.35
N ARG A 93 0.16 2.85 10.35
CA ARG A 93 -0.04 4.29 10.18
C ARG A 93 1.24 5.03 10.57
N PHE A 94 1.80 5.78 9.63
CA PHE A 94 2.93 6.66 9.87
C PHE A 94 2.47 8.11 9.86
N GLU A 95 2.97 8.89 10.81
CA GLU A 95 2.59 10.28 11.01
C GLU A 95 3.79 11.20 10.77
N THR A 96 3.52 12.33 10.12
CA THR A 96 4.45 13.43 9.93
C THR A 96 4.46 14.34 11.16
N ALA A 97 5.39 15.29 11.20
CA ALA A 97 5.47 16.24 12.32
C ALA A 97 4.27 17.22 12.38
N ASP A 98 3.56 17.42 11.28
CA ASP A 98 2.35 18.25 11.16
C ASP A 98 1.05 17.46 11.25
N HIS A 99 1.10 16.21 11.74
CA HIS A 99 -0.04 15.32 11.96
C HIS A 99 -0.76 14.84 10.69
N ALA A 100 -0.21 15.08 9.51
CA ALA A 100 -0.58 14.34 8.31
C ALA A 100 -0.14 12.87 8.46
N PHE A 101 -0.82 11.96 7.77
CA PHE A 101 -0.50 10.54 7.89
C PHE A 101 -0.54 9.79 6.56
N VAL A 102 0.24 8.73 6.50
CA VAL A 102 0.20 7.70 5.46
C VAL A 102 -0.11 6.35 6.09
N ARG A 103 -0.99 5.60 5.44
CA ARG A 103 -1.38 4.24 5.83
C ARG A 103 -0.81 3.24 4.84
N LEU A 104 -0.12 2.25 5.39
CA LEU A 104 0.45 1.14 4.64
C LEU A 104 -0.25 -0.16 5.04
N GLU A 105 -0.83 -0.86 4.06
CA GLU A 105 -1.42 -2.19 4.20
C GLU A 105 -0.40 -3.26 3.77
N ASN A 106 0.14 -4.03 4.72
CA ASN A 106 1.25 -4.97 4.47
C ASN A 106 2.41 -4.31 3.70
N GLY A 107 2.66 -3.03 3.99
CA GLY A 107 3.66 -2.21 3.30
C GLY A 107 3.18 -1.54 2.00
N TRP A 108 1.98 -1.82 1.48
CA TRP A 108 1.42 -1.12 0.31
C TRP A 108 0.74 0.18 0.70
N LEU A 109 0.93 1.24 -0.09
CA LEU A 109 0.14 2.46 0.07
C LEU A 109 -1.37 2.16 -0.04
N SER A 110 -2.12 2.46 1.02
CA SER A 110 -3.57 2.23 1.09
C SER A 110 -4.38 3.46 1.48
N GLY A 111 -3.76 4.52 1.97
CA GLY A 111 -4.46 5.78 2.26
C GLY A 111 -3.56 6.86 2.85
N THR A 112 -4.02 8.10 2.80
CA THR A 112 -3.34 9.28 3.33
C THR A 112 -4.37 10.25 3.90
N ALA A 113 -3.96 11.14 4.81
CA ALA A 113 -4.74 12.33 5.12
C ALA A 113 -3.87 13.50 5.54
N GLY A 114 -4.38 14.72 5.33
CA GLY A 114 -3.70 15.96 5.70
C GLY A 114 -2.81 16.55 4.59
N PHE A 115 -2.99 16.10 3.35
CA PHE A 115 -2.31 16.60 2.16
C PHE A 115 -3.27 17.38 1.25
N ASP A 116 -2.74 18.10 0.25
CA ASP A 116 -3.57 18.85 -0.72
C ASP A 116 -4.47 17.92 -1.55
N THR A 117 -4.06 16.66 -1.72
CA THR A 117 -4.91 15.59 -2.26
C THR A 117 -4.68 14.31 -1.48
N ASP A 118 -5.73 13.86 -0.81
CA ASP A 118 -5.71 12.70 0.07
C ASP A 118 -6.17 11.44 -0.66
N LEU A 119 -5.38 10.38 -0.54
CA LEU A 119 -5.76 9.05 -0.96
C LEU A 119 -6.72 8.47 0.08
N LEU A 120 -7.99 8.31 -0.27
CA LEU A 120 -8.98 7.71 0.62
C LEU A 120 -8.79 6.18 0.70
N ASP A 121 -8.58 5.55 -0.45
CA ASP A 121 -8.43 4.11 -0.59
C ASP A 121 -7.62 3.75 -1.84
N MET A 122 -6.70 2.80 -1.72
CA MET A 122 -6.06 2.14 -2.87
C MET A 122 -6.01 0.63 -2.61
N ARG A 123 -6.82 -0.12 -3.34
CA ARG A 123 -6.92 -1.57 -3.22
C ARG A 123 -6.37 -2.29 -4.44
N ARG A 124 -5.82 -3.46 -4.19
CA ARG A 124 -5.33 -4.40 -5.20
C ARG A 124 -6.02 -5.73 -4.96
N ASP A 125 -6.59 -6.31 -6.00
CA ASP A 125 -7.29 -7.60 -5.91
C ASP A 125 -6.30 -8.78 -5.94
N VAL A 126 -5.15 -8.62 -5.28
CA VAL A 126 -4.07 -9.61 -5.16
C VAL A 126 -3.27 -9.35 -3.89
N SER A 127 -2.65 -10.40 -3.34
CA SER A 127 -1.70 -10.24 -2.24
C SER A 127 -0.25 -10.25 -2.74
N LEU A 128 0.64 -9.55 -2.06
CA LEU A 128 2.07 -9.58 -2.36
C LEU A 128 2.63 -11.00 -2.28
N THR A 129 2.19 -11.80 -1.30
CA THR A 129 2.56 -13.21 -1.17
C THR A 129 2.21 -14.00 -2.42
N THR A 130 1.01 -13.81 -2.98
CA THR A 130 0.61 -14.47 -4.23
C THR A 130 1.53 -14.10 -5.39
N LEU A 131 1.88 -12.82 -5.54
CA LEU A 131 2.77 -12.34 -6.60
C LEU A 131 4.18 -12.92 -6.45
N MET A 132 4.77 -12.81 -5.26
CA MET A 132 6.13 -13.26 -4.98
C MET A 132 6.24 -14.79 -5.09
N SER A 133 5.26 -15.54 -4.57
CA SER A 133 5.28 -17.00 -4.68
C SER A 133 5.16 -17.50 -6.13
N ALA A 134 4.47 -16.77 -7.02
CA ALA A 134 4.45 -17.12 -8.45
C ALA A 134 5.85 -16.94 -9.07
N LEU A 135 6.53 -15.84 -8.75
CA LEU A 135 7.89 -15.58 -9.21
C LEU A 135 8.89 -16.62 -8.69
N ASP A 136 8.79 -17.02 -7.43
CA ASP A 136 9.66 -18.05 -6.83
C ASP A 136 9.49 -19.42 -7.53
N ARG A 137 8.30 -19.71 -8.06
CA ARG A 137 8.04 -20.92 -8.86
C ARG A 137 8.45 -20.78 -10.34
N GLY A 138 8.94 -19.61 -10.75
CA GLY A 138 9.23 -19.30 -12.15
C GLY A 138 7.97 -19.18 -13.02
N GLU A 139 6.82 -18.89 -12.41
CA GLU A 139 5.54 -18.71 -13.07
C GLU A 139 5.30 -17.24 -13.42
N THR A 140 4.47 -17.00 -14.43
CA THR A 140 3.95 -15.65 -14.71
C THR A 140 3.01 -15.22 -13.59
N THR A 141 3.22 -14.03 -13.04
CA THR A 141 2.31 -13.47 -12.03
C THR A 141 0.93 -13.20 -12.62
N PRO A 142 -0.17 -13.44 -11.87
CA PRO A 142 -1.50 -13.08 -12.33
C PRO A 142 -1.63 -11.57 -12.54
N SER A 143 -2.41 -11.17 -13.54
CA SER A 143 -2.87 -9.78 -13.65
C SER A 143 -3.96 -9.52 -12.61
N TYR A 144 -4.02 -8.30 -12.08
CA TYR A 144 -4.97 -7.93 -11.03
C TYR A 144 -5.52 -6.52 -11.26
N VAL A 145 -6.65 -6.22 -10.63
CA VAL A 145 -7.31 -4.92 -10.72
C VAL A 145 -6.85 -4.05 -9.55
N ILE A 146 -6.71 -2.77 -9.84
CA ILE A 146 -6.45 -1.71 -8.85
C ILE A 146 -7.67 -0.80 -8.83
N HIS A 147 -8.13 -0.49 -7.63
CA HIS A 147 -9.16 0.51 -7.36
C HIS A 147 -8.55 1.63 -6.53
N SER A 148 -8.72 2.88 -6.95
CA SER A 148 -8.19 4.05 -6.25
C SER A 148 -9.27 5.11 -6.08
N ARG A 149 -9.32 5.71 -4.90
CA ARG A 149 -10.20 6.82 -4.54
C ARG A 149 -9.38 7.90 -3.85
N TRP A 150 -9.58 9.13 -4.27
CA TRP A 150 -8.92 10.28 -3.66
C TRP A 150 -9.89 11.43 -3.47
N GLN A 151 -9.52 12.37 -2.62
CA GLN A 151 -10.24 13.61 -2.39
C GLN A 151 -9.26 14.77 -2.43
N ARG A 152 -9.62 15.81 -3.18
CA ARG A 152 -8.88 17.07 -3.23
C ARG A 152 -9.25 17.96 -2.04
N ALA A 153 -8.42 18.96 -1.77
CA ALA A 153 -8.68 19.97 -0.73
C ALA A 153 -10.01 20.74 -0.89
N ASP A 154 -10.56 20.82 -2.10
CA ASP A 154 -11.88 21.42 -2.38
C ASP A 154 -13.07 20.46 -2.12
N GLY A 155 -12.78 19.24 -1.64
CA GLY A 155 -13.76 18.20 -1.34
C GLY A 155 -14.18 17.38 -2.56
N ILE A 156 -13.64 17.65 -3.75
CA ILE A 156 -13.97 16.87 -4.95
C ILE A 156 -13.30 15.49 -4.84
N GLU A 157 -14.11 14.45 -4.87
CA GLU A 157 -13.66 13.07 -4.98
C GLU A 157 -13.34 12.68 -6.42
N GLY A 158 -12.31 11.88 -6.59
CA GLY A 158 -12.00 11.19 -7.83
C GLY A 158 -11.89 9.68 -7.62
N TYR A 159 -12.04 8.96 -8.72
CA TYR A 159 -11.97 7.51 -8.76
C TYR A 159 -11.22 7.07 -10.01
N ALA A 160 -10.39 6.04 -9.87
CA ALA A 160 -9.71 5.40 -10.98
C ALA A 160 -9.67 3.89 -10.77
N GLN A 161 -9.75 3.17 -11.88
CA GLN A 161 -9.56 1.72 -11.90
C GLN A 161 -8.57 1.37 -13.01
N GLY A 162 -7.68 0.42 -12.72
CA GLY A 162 -6.64 0.00 -13.66
C GLY A 162 -6.39 -1.50 -13.63
N GLN A 163 -5.92 -2.03 -14.75
CA GLN A 163 -5.42 -3.40 -14.84
C GLN A 163 -3.90 -3.36 -14.68
N ALA A 164 -3.39 -4.10 -13.70
CA ALA A 164 -1.99 -4.13 -13.37
C ALA A 164 -1.32 -5.47 -13.69
N ARG A 165 -0.01 -5.41 -13.92
CA ARG A 165 0.89 -6.56 -14.07
C ARG A 165 2.15 -6.32 -13.25
N TRP A 166 2.63 -7.39 -12.61
CA TRP A 166 3.79 -7.38 -11.74
C TRP A 166 4.98 -8.07 -12.39
N GLN A 167 6.16 -7.49 -12.28
CA GLN A 167 7.41 -8.09 -12.77
C GLN A 167 8.52 -7.73 -11.81
N CYS A 168 9.45 -8.65 -11.52
CA CYS A 168 10.63 -8.34 -10.70
C CYS A 168 11.91 -8.79 -11.38
N ALA A 169 12.97 -8.02 -11.17
CA ALA A 169 14.34 -8.47 -11.38
C ALA A 169 14.77 -9.44 -10.26
N ALA A 170 15.88 -10.14 -10.49
CA ALA A 170 16.49 -10.97 -9.45
C ALA A 170 16.89 -10.10 -8.23
N PRO A 171 16.86 -10.65 -7.00
CA PRO A 171 17.27 -9.93 -5.81
C PRO A 171 18.71 -9.40 -5.91
N ALA A 172 18.91 -8.16 -5.49
CA ALA A 172 20.21 -7.50 -5.43
C ALA A 172 20.31 -6.69 -4.13
N VAL A 173 21.54 -6.40 -3.72
CA VAL A 173 21.80 -5.54 -2.56
C VAL A 173 21.45 -4.10 -2.92
N GLN A 174 20.56 -3.49 -2.14
CA GLN A 174 20.19 -2.08 -2.21
C GLN A 174 20.57 -1.39 -0.90
N ALA A 175 21.22 -0.23 -0.99
CA ALA A 175 21.43 0.65 0.15
C ALA A 175 20.10 1.30 0.55
N LEU A 176 19.69 1.12 1.80
CA LEU A 176 18.55 1.79 2.43
C LEU A 176 19.04 2.74 3.54
N PRO A 177 18.18 3.63 4.07
CA PRO A 177 18.62 4.70 4.96
C PRO A 177 19.47 4.27 6.16
N LEU A 178 19.21 3.09 6.75
CA LEU A 178 19.95 2.58 7.91
C LEU A 178 20.85 1.38 7.63
N GLY A 179 20.95 0.91 6.39
CA GLY A 179 21.82 -0.21 6.01
C GLY A 179 21.40 -0.87 4.71
N ASP A 180 22.21 -1.81 4.26
CA ASP A 180 21.96 -2.55 3.03
C ASP A 180 20.90 -3.64 3.24
N GLN A 181 20.08 -3.90 2.21
CA GLN A 181 19.09 -4.98 2.18
C GLN A 181 19.15 -5.74 0.85
N THR A 182 18.94 -7.05 0.89
CA THR A 182 18.78 -7.85 -0.32
C THR A 182 17.32 -7.82 -0.77
N VAL A 183 17.04 -7.17 -1.90
CA VAL A 183 15.68 -6.90 -2.36
C VAL A 183 15.55 -7.14 -3.86
N ALA A 184 14.40 -7.68 -4.28
CA ALA A 184 13.99 -7.72 -5.67
C ALA A 184 13.40 -6.37 -6.07
N GLN A 185 13.86 -5.82 -7.20
CA GLN A 185 13.26 -4.62 -7.79
C GLN A 185 12.07 -5.03 -8.64
N CYS A 186 10.89 -4.61 -8.22
CA CYS A 186 9.62 -4.97 -8.83
C CYS A 186 8.93 -3.76 -9.44
N GLU A 187 8.31 -3.94 -10.59
CA GLU A 187 7.51 -2.95 -11.29
C GLU A 187 6.05 -3.42 -11.42
N GLU A 188 5.14 -2.57 -10.97
CA GLU A 188 3.70 -2.68 -11.19
C GLU A 188 3.34 -1.77 -12.36
N ASN A 189 3.08 -2.38 -13.52
CA ASN A 189 2.68 -1.68 -14.73
C ASN A 189 1.15 -1.63 -14.80
N ILE A 190 0.58 -0.42 -14.74
CA ILE A 190 -0.88 -0.22 -14.66
C ILE A 190 -1.37 0.42 -15.96
N LEU A 191 -2.38 -0.19 -16.58
CA LEU A 191 -3.20 0.41 -17.63
C LEU A 191 -4.52 0.88 -17.01
N TRP A 192 -4.70 2.19 -16.92
CA TRP A 192 -5.91 2.79 -16.36
C TRP A 192 -7.07 2.78 -17.37
N GLN A 193 -8.30 2.86 -16.87
CA GLN A 193 -9.52 2.87 -17.70
C GLN A 193 -9.61 4.05 -18.68
N ASP A 194 -8.99 5.18 -18.35
CA ASP A 194 -8.88 6.34 -19.24
C ASP A 194 -7.84 6.16 -20.38
N GLY A 195 -7.14 5.02 -20.40
CA GLY A 195 -6.10 4.69 -21.36
C GLY A 195 -4.69 5.16 -20.97
N SER A 196 -4.55 5.93 -19.89
CA SER A 196 -3.25 6.33 -19.35
C SER A 196 -2.50 5.14 -18.76
N ARG A 197 -1.19 5.31 -18.56
CA ARG A 197 -0.32 4.29 -17.99
C ARG A 197 0.50 4.86 -16.86
N SER A 198 0.66 4.07 -15.81
CA SER A 198 1.59 4.36 -14.72
C SER A 198 2.47 3.16 -14.43
N VAL A 199 3.63 3.42 -13.84
CA VAL A 199 4.55 2.39 -13.37
C VAL A 199 4.91 2.72 -11.93
N ASN A 200 4.53 1.83 -11.01
CA ASN A 200 4.94 1.88 -9.62
C ASN A 200 6.14 0.96 -9.43
N ARG A 201 7.07 1.35 -8.58
CA ARG A 201 8.29 0.59 -8.29
C ARG A 201 8.34 0.19 -6.83
N TYR A 202 8.82 -1.02 -6.57
CA TYR A 202 8.91 -1.59 -5.23
C TYR A 202 10.23 -2.33 -5.05
N ALA A 203 10.86 -2.14 -3.90
CA ALA A 203 11.96 -2.96 -3.44
C ALA A 203 11.41 -3.97 -2.42
N VAL A 204 11.36 -5.24 -2.78
CA VAL A 204 10.72 -6.30 -1.98
C VAL A 204 11.75 -7.30 -1.50
N ALA A 205 11.86 -7.49 -0.18
CA ALA A 205 12.64 -8.59 0.35
C ALA A 205 11.89 -9.91 0.14
N THR A 206 12.56 -10.85 -0.52
CA THR A 206 12.09 -12.23 -0.67
C THR A 206 12.33 -13.01 0.61
N VAL A 207 11.51 -14.04 0.85
CA VAL A 207 11.57 -14.93 2.03
C VAL A 207 12.92 -15.67 2.15
N ASN A 208 13.73 -15.68 1.09
CA ASN A 208 14.96 -16.48 0.99
C ASN A 208 16.24 -15.78 1.45
N ASP A 209 16.17 -14.66 2.19
CA ASP A 209 17.38 -14.03 2.76
C ASP A 209 17.82 -14.78 4.06
N PRO A 210 19.05 -15.33 4.15
CA PRO A 210 19.49 -16.16 5.28
C PRO A 210 19.53 -15.53 6.70
N PRO A 211 19.52 -14.20 6.94
CA PRO A 211 19.37 -13.69 8.30
C PRO A 211 17.90 -13.55 8.73
N ALA A 212 16.93 -13.81 7.85
CA ALA A 212 15.53 -13.90 8.25
C ALA A 212 15.38 -15.13 9.15
N THR A 213 15.35 -14.89 10.46
CA THR A 213 15.11 -15.88 11.52
C THR A 213 13.76 -16.63 11.40
N ASP A 214 12.99 -16.37 10.35
CA ASP A 214 11.76 -17.07 10.04
C ASP A 214 11.67 -17.31 8.52
N ALA A 215 11.93 -18.55 8.10
CA ALA A 215 11.75 -19.02 6.73
C ALA A 215 10.27 -19.01 6.26
N ASN A 216 9.33 -18.61 7.13
CA ASN A 216 7.93 -18.37 6.81
C ASN A 216 7.54 -16.89 6.80
N ALA A 217 8.50 -15.96 6.87
CA ALA A 217 8.20 -14.54 6.85
C ALA A 217 7.51 -14.14 5.54
N ALA A 218 6.38 -13.45 5.63
CA ALA A 218 5.73 -12.87 4.46
C ALA A 218 6.68 -11.88 3.74
N PRO A 219 6.62 -11.76 2.40
CA PRO A 219 7.42 -10.78 1.68
C PRO A 219 7.16 -9.36 2.21
N ARG A 220 8.22 -8.56 2.34
CA ARG A 220 8.15 -7.20 2.91
C ARG A 220 8.61 -6.16 1.89
N ILE A 221 7.86 -5.07 1.79
CA ILE A 221 8.21 -3.90 0.97
C ILE A 221 9.14 -3.01 1.80
N TRP A 222 10.38 -2.86 1.34
CA TRP A 222 11.40 -2.03 1.97
C TRP A 222 11.47 -0.63 1.37
N ALA A 223 11.11 -0.48 0.11
CA ALA A 223 10.96 0.82 -0.50
C ALA A 223 9.89 0.77 -1.58
N ALA A 224 9.28 1.90 -1.87
CA ALA A 224 8.40 2.02 -3.01
C ALA A 224 8.37 3.44 -3.56
N ASP A 225 7.93 3.53 -4.81
CA ASP A 225 7.63 4.76 -5.52
C ASP A 225 6.31 4.56 -6.28
N VAL A 226 5.25 5.22 -5.80
CA VAL A 226 3.87 4.88 -6.17
C VAL A 226 3.12 6.09 -6.71
N GLN A 227 2.56 5.94 -7.90
CA GLN A 227 1.56 6.83 -8.47
C GLN A 227 0.16 6.20 -8.28
N PRO A 228 -0.60 6.59 -7.24
CA PRO A 228 -1.85 5.91 -6.87
C PRO A 228 -3.03 6.09 -7.82
N TRP A 229 -3.02 7.11 -8.67
CA TRP A 229 -3.99 7.34 -9.75
C TRP A 229 -3.36 8.14 -10.90
N PRO A 230 -3.98 8.22 -12.10
CA PRO A 230 -3.44 9.00 -13.23
C PRO A 230 -3.07 10.43 -12.85
N ASP A 231 -1.91 10.90 -13.32
CA ASP A 231 -1.39 12.26 -13.09
C ASP A 231 -1.21 12.66 -11.61
N SER A 232 -1.30 11.73 -10.67
CA SER A 232 -0.96 11.98 -9.27
C SER A 232 0.54 12.20 -9.08
N HIS A 233 0.87 12.93 -8.01
CA HIS A 233 2.25 12.96 -7.50
C HIS A 233 2.67 11.56 -7.05
N TYR A 234 3.96 11.28 -7.19
CA TYR A 234 4.55 10.07 -6.64
C TYR A 234 4.65 10.16 -5.12
N TRP A 235 4.27 9.05 -4.48
CA TRP A 235 4.40 8.79 -3.06
C TRP A 235 5.54 7.78 -2.89
N SER A 236 6.66 8.23 -2.33
CA SER A 236 7.83 7.38 -2.19
C SER A 236 8.17 7.17 -0.72
N TRP A 237 8.55 5.96 -0.35
CA TRP A 237 9.06 5.68 0.99
C TRP A 237 10.21 4.69 0.94
N GLU A 238 11.14 4.83 1.88
CA GLU A 238 12.19 3.87 2.19
C GLU A 238 12.11 3.55 3.68
N VAL A 239 12.03 2.27 4.02
CA VAL A 239 12.00 1.82 5.40
C VAL A 239 13.38 2.01 6.01
N ALA A 240 13.45 2.92 7.00
CA ALA A 240 14.65 3.13 7.79
C ALA A 240 14.72 2.08 8.90
N ARG A 241 13.64 1.90 9.66
CA ARG A 241 13.47 0.85 10.66
C ARG A 241 12.12 0.14 10.47
N GLY A 242 12.17 -1.17 10.27
CA GLY A 242 10.97 -2.01 10.13
C GLY A 242 10.12 -2.10 11.40
N TRP A 243 8.84 -2.47 11.23
CA TRP A 243 7.83 -2.63 12.30
C TRP A 243 7.29 -4.06 12.41
N TRP A 244 7.94 -4.99 11.71
CA TRP A 244 7.62 -6.41 11.67
C TRP A 244 8.53 -7.25 12.56
#